data_AF-A0AAW6RD66-F1
#
_entry.id   AF-A0AAW6RD66-F1
#
_cell.length_a   1.000
_cell.length_b   1.000
_cell.length_c   1.000
_cell.angle_alpha   90.00
_cell.angle_beta   90.00
_cell.angle_gamma   90.00
#
_symmetry.space_group_name_H-M   'P 1'
#
loop_
_entity.id
_entity.type
_entity.pdbx_description
1 polymer ?
#
loop_
_entity_poly.entity_id
_entity_poly.type
_entity_poly.pdbx_seq_one_letter_code
_entity_poly.pdbx_strand_id
1 'polypeptide(L)'
;LIVGGAMVGAGQLQQGDIVHLIMADLLVAGIATILQAVGFWRFGVRLPLMQGVTFAAVGPMITIGTSYGITAIYGSVIACGVFMIAVAPIVGRLIRFFPPLVTGTIILIIGVSLMRVAAGWFGGGTASGPDFGDPKNIGFGFLTLAIIVAIERFAPDAVRRVSILLG
;
A
#
# COMPACT_ATOMS: atom_id res chain seq x y z
N LEU A 1 6.68 -2.72 -0.17
CA LEU A 1 7.46 -3.28 0.95
C LEU A 1 6.97 -4.65 1.43
N ILE A 2 5.69 -4.82 1.78
CA ILE A 2 5.15 -6.08 2.35
C ILE A 2 5.33 -7.27 1.40
N VAL A 3 4.88 -7.14 0.14
CA VAL A 3 5.03 -8.20 -0.87
C VAL A 3 6.49 -8.47 -1.18
N GLY A 4 7.31 -7.43 -1.37
CA GLY A 4 8.75 -7.57 -1.60
C GLY A 4 9.48 -8.28 -0.47
N GLY A 5 9.18 -7.95 0.79
CA GLY A 5 9.72 -8.66 1.95
C GLY A 5 9.28 -10.11 2.03
N ALA A 6 8.02 -10.41 1.70
CA ALA A 6 7.54 -11.78 1.59
C ALA A 6 8.24 -12.57 0.47
N MET A 7 8.55 -11.92 -0.66
CA MET A 7 9.29 -12.55 -1.76
C MET A 7 10.78 -12.76 -1.43
N VAL A 8 11.40 -11.86 -0.68
CA VAL A 8 12.76 -12.09 -0.13
C VAL A 8 12.75 -13.27 0.85
N GLY A 9 11.76 -13.34 1.74
CA GLY A 9 11.58 -14.48 2.64
C GLY A 9 11.32 -15.82 1.92
N ALA A 10 10.68 -15.78 0.75
CA ALA A 10 10.46 -16.94 -0.12
C ALA A 10 11.64 -17.27 -1.03
N GLY A 11 12.77 -16.55 -0.92
CA GLY A 11 13.96 -16.74 -1.77
C GLY A 11 13.78 -16.34 -3.23
N GLN A 12 12.73 -15.59 -3.56
CA GLN A 12 12.39 -15.15 -4.93
C GLN A 12 13.02 -13.81 -5.30
N LEU A 13 13.52 -13.04 -4.32
CA LEU A 13 14.17 -11.75 -4.51
C LEU A 13 15.35 -11.56 -3.56
N GLN A 14 16.31 -10.72 -3.94
CA GLN A 14 17.36 -10.26 -3.04
C GLN A 14 16.91 -8.96 -2.34
N GLN A 15 17.45 -8.69 -1.15
CA GLN A 15 17.09 -7.49 -0.38
C GLN A 15 17.41 -6.18 -1.14
N GLY A 16 18.42 -6.19 -2.02
CA GLY A 16 18.76 -5.05 -2.89
C GLY A 16 17.72 -4.75 -3.99
N ASP A 17 16.90 -5.73 -4.35
CA ASP A 17 15.86 -5.54 -5.38
C ASP A 17 14.68 -4.74 -4.84
N ILE A 18 14.47 -4.74 -3.51
CA ILE A 18 13.39 -3.97 -2.87
C ILE A 18 13.50 -2.48 -3.22
N VAL A 19 14.73 -1.93 -3.26
CA VAL A 19 14.94 -0.52 -3.60
C VAL A 19 14.51 -0.23 -5.04
N HIS A 20 14.87 -1.11 -5.98
CA HIS A 20 14.46 -1.00 -7.38
C HIS A 20 12.93 -1.06 -7.51
N LEU A 21 12.27 -1.94 -6.75
CA LEU A 21 10.82 -2.04 -6.71
C LEU A 21 10.16 -0.78 -6.15
N ILE A 22 10.72 -0.17 -5.11
CA ILE A 22 10.21 1.09 -4.55
C ILE A 22 10.31 2.22 -5.59
N MET A 23 11.45 2.35 -6.25
CA MET A 23 11.66 3.40 -7.25
C MET A 23 10.74 3.21 -8.46
N ALA A 24 10.57 1.97 -8.93
CA ALA A 24 9.64 1.64 -9.99
C ALA A 24 8.19 1.95 -9.59
N ASP A 25 7.78 1.62 -8.36
CA ASP A 25 6.44 1.90 -7.86
C ASP A 25 6.15 3.41 -7.78
N LEU A 26 7.06 4.18 -7.20
CA LEU A 26 6.93 5.65 -7.13
C LEU A 26 6.86 6.29 -8.52
N LEU A 27 7.67 5.81 -9.47
CA LEU A 27 7.65 6.29 -10.86
C LEU A 27 6.29 5.98 -11.51
N VAL A 28 5.81 4.74 -11.42
CA VAL A 28 4.55 4.32 -12.04
C VAL A 28 3.36 5.01 -11.37
N ALA A 29 3.36 5.18 -10.05
CA ALA A 29 2.32 5.90 -9.31
C ALA A 29 2.27 7.39 -9.72
N GLY A 30 3.43 8.02 -9.94
CA GLY A 30 3.52 9.38 -10.48
C GLY A 30 2.92 9.48 -11.89
N ILE A 31 3.29 8.57 -12.79
CA ILE A 31 2.74 8.50 -14.15
C ILE A 31 1.22 8.28 -14.11
N ALA A 32 0.74 7.34 -13.30
CA ALA A 32 -0.68 7.04 -13.15
C ALA A 32 -1.46 8.25 -12.61
N THR A 33 -0.89 8.98 -11.66
CA THR A 33 -1.47 10.22 -11.11
C THR A 33 -1.59 11.30 -12.19
N ILE A 34 -0.54 11.52 -12.98
CA ILE A 34 -0.58 12.49 -14.10
C ILE A 34 -1.64 12.08 -15.12
N LEU A 35 -1.68 10.80 -15.50
CA LEU A 35 -2.67 10.28 -16.45
C LEU A 35 -4.11 10.44 -15.94
N GLN A 36 -4.34 10.23 -14.63
CA GLN A 36 -5.66 10.39 -14.02
C GLN A 36 -6.08 11.86 -13.89
N ALA A 37 -5.12 12.76 -13.60
CA ALA A 37 -5.35 14.18 -13.37
C ALA A 37 -5.45 14.99 -14.67
N VAL A 38 -4.56 14.78 -15.64
CA VAL A 38 -4.62 15.43 -16.95
C VAL A 38 -5.75 14.84 -17.80
N GLY A 39 -5.92 13.52 -17.70
CA GLY A 39 -6.86 12.77 -18.53
C GLY A 39 -6.43 12.73 -20.00
N PHE A 40 -6.54 11.55 -20.61
CA PHE A 40 -6.34 11.39 -22.05
C PHE A 40 -7.55 10.69 -22.67
N TRP A 41 -8.25 11.41 -23.55
CA TRP A 41 -9.43 10.94 -24.25
C TRP A 41 -10.55 10.46 -23.31
N ARG A 42 -10.83 9.15 -23.26
CA ARG A 42 -11.81 8.48 -22.37
C ARG A 42 -11.20 7.97 -21.06
N PHE A 43 -9.89 8.09 -20.88
CA PHE A 43 -9.18 7.67 -19.68
C PHE A 43 -8.82 8.88 -18.80
N GLY A 44 -8.97 8.72 -17.49
CA GLY A 44 -8.73 9.75 -16.49
C GLY A 44 -9.98 10.56 -16.14
N VAL A 45 -10.18 10.78 -14.84
CA VAL A 45 -11.33 11.50 -14.27
C VAL A 45 -11.17 13.03 -14.33
N ARG A 46 -9.98 13.54 -14.67
CA ARG A 46 -9.66 14.98 -14.71
C ARG A 46 -9.87 15.69 -13.37
N LEU A 47 -9.68 14.95 -12.29
CA LEU A 47 -9.66 15.47 -10.92
C LEU A 47 -8.28 15.20 -10.32
N PRO A 48 -7.80 16.04 -9.38
CA PRO A 48 -6.51 15.86 -8.72
C PRO A 48 -6.56 14.67 -7.75
N LEU A 49 -6.55 13.46 -8.32
CA LEU A 49 -6.60 12.19 -7.61
C LEU A 49 -5.20 11.56 -7.61
N MET A 50 -4.55 11.59 -6.45
CA MET A 50 -3.28 10.89 -6.26
C MET A 50 -3.51 9.37 -6.34
N GLN A 51 -2.87 8.72 -7.30
CA GLN A 51 -2.86 7.27 -7.41
C GLN A 51 -1.77 6.70 -6.51
N GLY A 52 -2.13 5.70 -5.72
CA GLY A 52 -1.20 4.96 -4.87
C GLY A 52 -1.53 3.47 -4.88
N VAL A 53 -0.65 2.67 -4.28
CA VAL A 53 -0.84 1.23 -4.22
C VAL A 53 -1.90 0.88 -3.18
N THR A 54 -2.83 0.00 -3.55
CA THR A 54 -3.85 -0.51 -2.63
C THR A 54 -3.35 -1.71 -1.84
N PHE A 55 -3.66 -1.74 -0.55
CA PHE A 55 -3.37 -2.87 0.32
C PHE A 55 -4.32 -4.06 0.13
N ALA A 56 -5.45 -3.86 -0.56
CA ALA A 56 -6.45 -4.92 -0.77
C ALA A 56 -5.91 -6.13 -1.52
N ALA A 57 -4.94 -5.92 -2.42
CA ALA A 57 -4.35 -6.98 -3.26
C ALA A 57 -3.16 -7.69 -2.61
N VAL A 58 -2.68 -7.24 -1.44
CA VAL A 58 -1.43 -7.75 -0.83
C VAL A 58 -1.52 -9.25 -0.52
N GLY A 59 -2.64 -9.71 0.06
CA GLY A 59 -2.84 -11.12 0.39
C GLY A 59 -2.75 -12.03 -0.84
N PRO A 60 -3.59 -11.82 -1.88
CA PRO A 60 -3.52 -12.56 -3.14
C PRO A 60 -2.13 -12.52 -3.80
N MET A 61 -1.49 -11.35 -3.84
CA MET A 61 -0.15 -11.22 -4.42
C MET A 61 0.89 -12.07 -3.70
N ILE A 62 0.87 -12.12 -2.36
CA ILE A 62 1.78 -12.98 -1.59
C ILE A 62 1.52 -14.46 -1.91
N THR A 63 0.26 -14.89 -1.98
CA THR A 63 -0.08 -16.29 -2.28
C THR A 63 0.38 -16.72 -3.68
N ILE A 64 0.19 -15.86 -4.67
CA ILE A 64 0.64 -16.12 -6.05
C ILE A 64 2.16 -16.11 -6.11
N GLY A 65 2.81 -15.13 -5.49
CA GLY A 65 4.26 -15.01 -5.52
C GLY A 65 5.00 -16.14 -4.80
N THR A 66 4.46 -16.62 -3.69
CA THR A 66 5.05 -17.75 -2.95
C THR A 66 4.89 -19.08 -3.69
N SER A 67 3.84 -19.22 -4.49
CA SER A 67 3.54 -20.49 -5.21
C SER A 67 4.10 -20.53 -6.64
N TYR A 68 4.10 -19.38 -7.34
CA TYR A 68 4.39 -19.29 -8.78
C TYR A 68 5.49 -18.26 -9.12
N GLY A 69 6.05 -17.59 -8.12
CA GLY A 69 7.13 -16.61 -8.31
C GLY A 69 6.65 -15.22 -8.72
N ILE A 70 7.62 -14.30 -8.83
CA ILE A 70 7.32 -12.88 -9.03
C ILE A 70 6.80 -12.53 -10.43
N THR A 71 7.22 -13.28 -11.44
CA THR A 71 6.75 -13.12 -12.82
C THR A 71 5.25 -13.41 -12.94
N ALA A 72 4.75 -14.40 -12.19
CA ALA A 72 3.32 -14.70 -12.10
C ALA A 72 2.53 -13.58 -11.43
N ILE A 73 3.10 -12.90 -10.42
CA ILE A 73 2.49 -11.71 -9.83
C ILE A 73 2.30 -10.63 -10.89
N TYR A 74 3.36 -10.25 -11.61
CA TYR A 74 3.25 -9.21 -12.63
C TYR A 74 2.30 -9.59 -13.78
N GLY A 75 2.37 -10.83 -14.26
CA GLY A 75 1.47 -11.32 -15.31
C GLY A 75 0.00 -11.29 -14.88
N SER A 76 -0.30 -11.74 -13.66
CA SER A 76 -1.65 -11.74 -13.11
C SER A 76 -2.19 -10.32 -12.88
N VAL A 77 -1.36 -9.38 -12.42
CA VAL A 77 -1.73 -7.98 -12.24
C VAL A 77 -2.05 -7.31 -13.58
N ILE A 78 -1.23 -7.54 -14.61
CA ILE A 78 -1.49 -6.99 -15.95
C ILE A 78 -2.79 -7.56 -16.52
N ALA A 79 -3.00 -8.88 -16.44
CA ALA A 79 -4.23 -9.52 -16.90
C ALA A 79 -5.47 -9.00 -16.15
N CYS A 80 -5.36 -8.82 -14.83
CA CYS A 80 -6.42 -8.25 -14.00
C CYS A 80 -6.71 -6.79 -14.38
N GLY A 81 -5.68 -5.98 -14.67
CA GLY A 81 -5.85 -4.59 -15.12
C GLY A 81 -6.61 -4.49 -16.44
N VAL A 82 -6.26 -5.33 -17.42
CA VAL A 82 -6.99 -5.40 -18.71
C VAL A 82 -8.44 -5.84 -18.49
N PHE A 83 -8.65 -6.86 -17.66
CA PHE A 83 -9.99 -7.32 -17.31
C PHE A 83 -10.83 -6.23 -16.61
N MET A 84 -10.23 -5.48 -15.68
CA MET A 84 -10.89 -4.37 -15.01
C MET A 84 -11.31 -3.28 -15.98
N ILE A 85 -10.49 -2.94 -16.97
CA ILE A 85 -10.86 -1.95 -18.00
C ILE A 85 -12.08 -2.44 -18.79
N ALA A 86 -12.13 -3.73 -19.15
CA ALA A 86 -13.26 -4.30 -19.88
C ALA A 86 -14.55 -4.32 -19.05
N VAL A 87 -14.44 -4.60 -17.74
CA VAL A 87 -15.58 -4.79 -16.83
C VAL A 87 -16.01 -3.49 -16.12
N ALA A 88 -15.16 -2.45 -16.13
CA ALA A 88 -15.42 -1.13 -15.55
C ALA A 88 -16.82 -0.56 -15.84
N PRO A 89 -17.35 -0.53 -17.09
CA PRO A 89 -18.67 0.04 -17.35
C PRO A 89 -19.82 -0.77 -16.72
N ILE A 90 -19.64 -2.08 -16.53
CA ILE A 90 -20.62 -2.96 -15.90
C ILE A 90 -20.63 -2.71 -14.40
N VAL A 91 -19.45 -2.71 -13.77
CA VAL A 91 -19.29 -2.45 -12.34
C VAL A 91 -19.77 -1.04 -11.98
N GLY A 92 -19.50 -0.05 -12.83
CA GLY A 92 -20.02 1.31 -12.66
C GLY A 92 -21.54 1.39 -12.50
N ARG A 93 -22.30 0.51 -13.18
CA ARG A 93 -23.77 0.41 -13.01
C ARG A 93 -24.15 -0.36 -11.75
N LEU A 94 -23.31 -1.29 -11.31
CA LEU A 94 -23.54 -2.14 -10.14
C LEU A 94 -23.26 -1.41 -8.81
N ILE A 95 -22.41 -0.37 -8.82
CA ILE A 95 -22.08 0.44 -7.62
C ILE A 95 -23.33 0.97 -6.92
N ARG A 96 -24.44 1.23 -7.64
CA ARG A 96 -25.72 1.66 -7.03
C ARG A 96 -26.30 0.65 -6.02
N PHE A 97 -25.92 -0.62 -6.10
CA PHE A 97 -26.37 -1.69 -5.21
C PHE A 97 -25.45 -1.88 -4.00
N PHE A 98 -24.31 -1.21 -3.97
CA PHE A 98 -23.39 -1.22 -2.84
C PHE A 98 -23.60 0.04 -2.02
N PRO A 99 -24.45 0.00 -0.96
CA PRO A 99 -24.63 1.16 -0.10
C PRO A 99 -23.30 1.55 0.55
N PRO A 100 -23.16 2.81 1.01
CA PRO A 100 -21.92 3.31 1.62
C PRO A 100 -21.43 2.46 2.80
N LEU A 101 -22.34 1.72 3.46
CA LEU A 101 -22.03 0.74 4.50
C LEU A 101 -21.03 -0.33 4.02
N VAL A 102 -21.18 -0.86 2.80
CA VAL A 102 -20.31 -1.94 2.29
C VAL A 102 -18.91 -1.40 2.02
N THR A 103 -18.82 -0.25 1.34
CA THR A 103 -17.53 0.40 1.05
C THR A 103 -16.80 0.76 2.34
N GLY A 104 -17.50 1.34 3.32
CA GLY A 104 -16.91 1.68 4.62
C GLY A 104 -16.42 0.44 5.38
N THR A 105 -17.19 -0.65 5.36
CA THR A 105 -16.80 -1.90 6.03
C THR A 105 -15.56 -2.52 5.39
N ILE A 106 -15.46 -2.51 4.05
CA ILE A 106 -14.28 -3.01 3.33
C ILE A 106 -13.04 -2.19 3.69
N ILE A 107 -13.15 -0.86 3.72
CA ILE A 107 -12.05 0.02 4.12
C ILE A 107 -11.62 -0.26 5.56
N LEU A 108 -12.57 -0.47 6.48
CA LEU A 108 -12.27 -0.83 7.86
C LEU A 108 -11.54 -2.17 7.97
N ILE A 109 -11.97 -3.18 7.22
CA ILE A 109 -11.31 -4.50 7.18
C ILE A 109 -9.88 -4.37 6.64
N ILE A 110 -9.66 -3.57 5.59
CA ILE A 110 -8.31 -3.29 5.07
C ILE A 110 -7.46 -2.63 6.16
N GLY A 111 -7.99 -1.61 6.85
CA GLY A 111 -7.30 -0.93 7.95
C GLY A 111 -6.92 -1.87 9.10
N VAL A 112 -7.87 -2.67 9.59
CA VAL A 112 -7.63 -3.64 10.67
C VAL A 112 -6.62 -4.72 10.24
N SER A 113 -6.66 -5.16 8.98
CA SER A 113 -5.69 -6.12 8.46
C SER A 113 -4.26 -5.55 8.45
N LEU A 114 -4.12 -4.25 8.19
CA LEU A 114 -2.84 -3.56 8.22
C LEU A 114 -2.30 -3.30 9.62
N MET A 115 -3.16 -3.23 10.64
CA MET A 115 -2.70 -3.10 12.03
C MET A 115 -1.74 -4.24 12.43
N ARG A 116 -1.98 -5.46 11.91
CA ARG A 116 -1.08 -6.61 12.18
C ARG A 116 0.29 -6.41 11.56
N VAL A 117 0.35 -5.84 10.36
CA VAL A 117 1.61 -5.54 9.68
C VAL A 117 2.35 -4.42 10.41
N ALA A 118 1.64 -3.36 10.80
CA ALA A 118 2.20 -2.26 11.58
C ALA A 118 2.73 -2.73 12.94
N ALA A 119 2.00 -3.61 13.64
CA ALA A 119 2.45 -4.21 14.89
C ALA A 119 3.73 -5.05 14.69
N GLY A 120 3.86 -5.75 13.57
CA GLY A 120 5.09 -6.44 13.18
C GLY A 120 6.28 -5.48 13.10
N TRP A 121 6.11 -4.37 12.38
CA TRP A 121 7.17 -3.34 12.25
C TRP A 121 7.48 -2.67 13.59
N PHE A 122 6.47 -2.39 14.41
CA PHE A 122 6.63 -1.83 15.75
C PHE A 122 7.41 -2.74 16.70
N GLY A 123 7.28 -4.06 16.52
CA GLY A 123 8.03 -5.06 17.27
C GLY A 123 9.48 -5.26 16.82
N GLY A 124 9.96 -4.56 15.79
CA GLY A 124 11.35 -4.70 15.30
C GLY A 124 11.49 -5.34 13.92
N GLY A 125 10.42 -5.45 13.13
CA GLY A 125 10.48 -5.85 11.73
C GLY A 125 9.55 -7.01 11.38
N THR A 126 10.11 -8.19 11.07
CA THR A 126 9.29 -9.39 10.86
C THR A 126 9.00 -10.07 12.19
N ALA A 127 7.78 -10.57 12.37
CA ALA A 127 7.35 -11.27 13.60
C ALA A 127 8.19 -12.51 13.96
N SER A 128 9.05 -12.96 13.04
CA SER A 128 9.94 -14.11 13.18
C SER A 128 11.41 -13.73 13.43
N GLY A 129 11.71 -12.43 13.61
CA GLY A 129 13.08 -11.96 13.88
C GLY A 129 13.51 -12.23 15.33
N PRO A 130 14.80 -12.51 15.58
CA PRO A 130 15.33 -12.73 16.95
C PRO A 130 15.19 -11.49 17.85
N ASP A 131 15.10 -10.29 17.28
CA ASP A 131 14.93 -9.02 17.99
C ASP A 131 13.46 -8.59 18.12
N PHE A 132 12.51 -9.48 17.81
CA PHE A 132 11.09 -9.18 17.89
C PHE A 132 10.67 -8.98 19.35
N GLY A 133 10.21 -7.77 19.67
CA GLY A 133 9.86 -7.38 21.02
C GLY A 133 11.02 -6.80 21.85
N ASP A 134 12.17 -6.47 21.23
CA ASP A 134 13.21 -5.70 21.92
C ASP A 134 12.60 -4.36 22.41
N PRO A 135 12.68 -4.05 23.72
CA PRO A 135 12.21 -2.79 24.28
C PRO A 135 12.73 -1.54 23.56
N LYS A 136 13.91 -1.62 22.91
CA LYS A 136 14.47 -0.52 22.11
C LYS A 136 13.66 -0.25 20.85
N ASN A 137 13.25 -1.28 20.11
CA ASN A 137 12.48 -1.15 18.88
C ASN A 137 11.08 -0.61 19.16
N ILE A 138 10.46 -1.11 20.23
CA ILE A 138 9.17 -0.62 20.76
C ILE A 138 9.32 0.85 21.21
N GLY A 139 10.43 1.18 21.88
CA GLY A 139 10.76 2.54 22.29
C GLY A 139 10.88 3.50 21.11
N PHE A 140 11.57 3.11 20.04
CA PHE A 140 11.63 3.90 18.81
C PHE A 140 10.25 4.08 18.18
N GLY A 141 9.43 3.03 18.11
CA GLY A 141 8.07 3.14 17.58
C GLY A 141 7.17 4.08 18.40
N PHE A 142 7.25 4.05 19.74
CA PHE A 142 6.50 4.99 20.58
C PHE A 142 7.05 6.41 20.45
N LEU A 143 8.36 6.57 20.30
CA LEU A 143 8.99 7.87 20.12
C LEU A 143 8.55 8.52 18.80
N THR A 144 8.59 7.80 17.67
CA THR A 144 8.12 8.32 16.38
C THR A 144 6.65 8.69 16.46
N LEU A 145 5.81 7.83 17.06
CA LEU A 145 4.39 8.13 17.28
C LEU A 145 4.19 9.38 18.14
N ALA A 146 4.96 9.54 19.22
CA ALA A 146 4.89 10.72 20.08
C ALA A 146 5.31 12.00 19.34
N ILE A 147 6.35 11.93 18.50
CA ILE A 147 6.80 13.05 17.65
C ILE A 147 5.70 13.42 16.65
N ILE A 148 5.11 12.45 15.95
CA ILE A 148 4.00 12.67 15.00
C ILE A 148 2.84 13.37 15.71
N VAL A 149 2.43 12.88 16.89
CA VAL A 149 1.34 13.48 17.68
C VAL A 149 1.69 14.88 18.16
N ALA A 150 2.94 15.13 18.57
CA ALA A 150 3.39 16.44 19.01
C ALA A 150 3.39 17.45 17.86
N ILE A 151 3.91 17.07 16.68
CA ILE A 151 3.88 17.90 15.47
C ILE A 151 2.42 18.16 15.06
N GLU A 152 1.57 17.14 15.04
CA GLU A 152 0.17 17.29 14.66
C GLU A 152 -0.57 18.25 15.60
N ARG A 153 -0.27 18.19 16.90
CA ARG A 153 -0.91 19.05 17.89
C ARG A 153 -0.41 20.50 17.85
N PHE A 154 0.90 20.71 17.80
CA PHE A 154 1.51 22.02 18.05
C PHE A 154 2.03 22.77 16.80
N ALA A 155 2.17 22.10 15.64
CA ALA A 155 2.75 22.72 14.46
C ALA A 155 1.71 23.49 13.60
N PRO A 156 2.16 24.43 12.74
CA PRO A 156 1.30 25.12 11.77
C PRO A 156 0.69 24.16 10.73
N ASP A 157 -0.44 24.53 10.13
CA ASP A 157 -1.20 23.66 9.20
C ASP A 157 -0.42 23.17 7.96
N ALA A 158 0.65 23.86 7.58
CA ALA A 158 1.54 23.40 6.51
C ALA A 158 2.40 22.20 6.94
N VAL A 159 2.84 22.17 8.20
CA VAL A 159 3.73 21.15 8.76
C VAL A 159 2.94 19.92 9.21
N ARG A 160 1.70 20.09 9.70
CA ARG A 160 0.79 18.99 10.07
C ARG A 160 0.61 17.97 8.92
N ARG A 161 0.44 18.45 7.69
CA ARG A 161 0.26 17.59 6.50
C ARG A 161 1.46 16.68 6.19
N VAL A 162 2.64 17.01 6.71
CA VAL A 162 3.92 16.30 6.48
C VAL A 162 4.40 15.63 7.77
N SER A 163 3.61 15.66 8.85
CA SER A 163 3.98 15.15 10.17
C SER A 163 4.45 13.69 10.14
N ILE A 164 3.77 12.84 9.36
CA ILE A 164 4.11 11.42 9.20
C ILE A 164 5.47 11.20 8.49
N LEU A 165 5.92 12.16 7.67
CA LEU A 165 7.23 12.08 7.01
C LEU A 165 8.36 12.66 7.87
N LEU A 166 8.02 13.53 8.83
CA LEU A 166 8.99 14.20 9.71
C LEU A 166 9.28 13.43 11.00
N GLY A 167 8.29 12.71 11.53
CA GLY A 167 8.42 11.88 12.73
C GLY A 167 8.90 10.48 12.42
#